data_AF-A0A8B7C6I3-F1
#
_entry.id   AF-A0A8B7C6I3-F1
#
_cell.length_a   1.000
_cell.length_b   1.000
_cell.length_c   1.000
_cell.angle_alpha   90.00
_cell.angle_beta   90.00
_cell.angle_gamma   90.00
#
_symmetry.space_group_name_H-M   'P 1'
#
loop_
_entity.id
_entity.type
_entity.pdbx_description
1 polymer ?
#
loop_
_entity_poly.entity_id
_entity_poly.type
_entity_poly.pdbx_seq_one_letter_code
_entity_poly.pdbx_strand_id
1 'polypeptide(L)'
;MQSAAFGLSSSTPLLRSRRPSRPSPSAGSFFRTRSHQPSPIRNALSRPLPLLSSRLVGAPGWASGRSHAPDRKRAEVLVARASSSVPERAGGETSSGGGLLGTLQLGSLFGLWYLFNIYFNIYNKQVLKVFPFPLTITTCQFAIGTALVLFMWMTNLYRRPKISSSQLAAILPLAVVHTMGNLFTNMSLGKVAVSFTHTIKAMEPFFSVLLSSLFLGELPTVWVVLSLVPIVGGVALASMTEASFNWAGFWSAMASNVTFQSRNVFSKKLMVKKEESLDNINLFSIITIMSFFLLAPVTLFVEGTKFTPSFVQSAGLNVKQIYMRALIAGLCFHAYQQVSYMILAKVSPVTHSVGNCVKRVVVIVTSVLFFRTPVSLINSLGTGVALAGVFLYSRVKRIKPKTA
;
A
#
# COMPACT_ATOMS: atom_id res chain seq x y z
N MET A 1 -22.81 44.03 -20.67
CA MET A 1 -22.67 44.58 -22.02
C MET A 1 -21.39 45.41 -22.08
N GLN A 2 -20.77 45.44 -23.26
CA GLN A 2 -19.52 46.09 -23.66
C GLN A 2 -18.21 45.31 -23.46
N SER A 3 -17.88 44.60 -24.55
CA SER A 3 -16.55 44.19 -25.00
C SER A 3 -15.64 45.39 -25.28
N ALA A 4 -14.33 45.20 -25.12
CA ALA A 4 -13.33 45.65 -26.09
C ALA A 4 -12.08 44.78 -25.98
N ALA A 5 -11.49 44.47 -27.13
CA ALA A 5 -10.42 43.51 -27.33
C ALA A 5 -9.15 44.20 -27.87
N PHE A 6 -8.07 43.43 -27.84
CA PHE A 6 -6.81 43.53 -28.61
C PHE A 6 -5.70 44.50 -28.19
N GLY A 7 -4.48 43.95 -28.14
CA GLY A 7 -3.21 44.65 -28.05
C GLY A 7 -2.03 43.71 -27.77
N LEU A 8 -1.54 43.01 -28.79
CA LEU A 8 -0.23 42.34 -28.80
C LEU A 8 0.88 43.39 -28.81
N SER A 9 1.89 43.29 -27.94
CA SER A 9 3.25 43.71 -28.30
C SER A 9 4.31 43.02 -27.43
N SER A 10 5.32 42.55 -28.16
CA SER A 10 6.58 41.94 -27.78
C SER A 10 7.55 42.92 -27.13
N SER A 11 8.25 42.51 -26.07
CA SER A 11 9.59 43.05 -25.75
C SER A 11 10.34 42.09 -24.83
N THR A 12 11.26 41.33 -25.40
CA THR A 12 12.37 40.66 -24.72
C THR A 12 13.47 41.66 -24.41
N PRO A 13 14.09 41.61 -23.21
CA PRO A 13 15.45 42.09 -23.04
C PRO A 13 16.38 40.95 -22.61
N LEU A 14 17.29 40.61 -23.53
CA LEU A 14 18.70 40.25 -23.35
C LEU A 14 19.17 39.89 -21.91
N LEU A 15 19.38 38.61 -21.64
CA LEU A 15 20.22 38.15 -20.52
C LEU A 15 21.63 37.84 -21.01
N ARG A 16 22.53 38.75 -20.61
CA ARG A 16 23.99 38.70 -20.76
C ARG A 16 24.57 37.53 -19.96
N SER A 17 25.17 36.59 -20.66
CA SER A 17 25.97 35.48 -20.11
C SER A 17 27.17 36.03 -19.33
N ARG A 18 27.20 35.77 -18.01
CA ARG A 18 28.35 36.04 -17.14
C ARG A 18 28.86 34.69 -16.62
N ARG A 19 29.96 34.22 -17.20
CA ARG A 19 30.72 33.03 -16.75
C ARG A 19 31.25 33.25 -15.33
N PRO A 20 31.19 32.26 -14.42
CA PRO A 20 32.03 32.25 -13.23
C PRO A 20 33.40 31.65 -13.55
N SER A 21 34.42 32.35 -13.06
CA SER A 21 35.84 32.01 -13.07
C SER A 21 36.15 30.76 -12.25
N ARG A 22 37.07 29.92 -12.77
CA ARG A 22 37.78 28.87 -12.03
C ARG A 22 38.70 29.49 -10.96
N PRO A 23 38.98 28.76 -9.88
CA PRO A 23 40.29 28.81 -9.24
C PRO A 23 41.03 27.46 -9.35
N SER A 24 42.33 27.54 -9.57
CA SER A 24 43.33 26.46 -9.56
C SER A 24 43.88 26.24 -8.13
N PRO A 25 44.65 25.16 -7.87
CA PRO A 25 44.83 24.57 -6.53
C PRO A 25 46.16 24.92 -5.82
N SER A 26 46.17 24.83 -4.49
CA SER A 26 47.35 24.65 -3.61
C SER A 26 46.85 24.03 -2.28
N ALA A 27 47.21 22.80 -1.89
CA ALA A 27 48.48 22.29 -1.33
C ALA A 27 48.71 22.66 0.16
N GLY A 28 48.78 21.64 1.03
CA GLY A 28 49.16 21.69 2.46
C GLY A 28 48.16 20.95 3.36
N SER A 29 48.20 19.63 3.56
CA SER A 29 49.11 18.76 4.34
C SER A 29 48.61 18.44 5.76
N PHE A 30 48.71 17.14 6.10
CA PHE A 30 48.66 16.48 7.42
C PHE A 30 47.31 16.31 8.13
N PHE A 31 46.78 15.08 8.13
CA PHE A 31 46.74 14.21 9.32
C PHE A 31 46.49 12.74 8.90
N ARG A 32 46.99 11.83 9.73
CA ARG A 32 47.41 10.44 9.47
C ARG A 32 46.49 9.46 10.21
N THR A 33 46.06 8.37 9.56
CA THR A 33 45.78 7.02 10.13
C THR A 33 45.42 6.08 8.97
N ARG A 34 46.30 5.22 8.45
CA ARG A 34 46.69 3.86 8.89
C ARG A 34 45.54 2.83 8.90
N SER A 35 45.45 2.01 7.84
CA SER A 35 45.12 0.57 7.98
C SER A 35 45.50 -0.21 6.71
N HIS A 36 46.06 -1.39 6.96
CA HIS A 36 46.76 -2.32 6.08
C HIS A 36 45.89 -3.08 5.07
N GLN A 37 46.49 -3.39 3.91
CA GLN A 37 46.46 -4.66 3.17
C GLN A 37 47.70 -4.68 2.24
N PRO A 38 48.23 -5.80 1.69
CA PRO A 38 47.53 -7.06 1.37
C PRO A 38 48.34 -8.39 1.54
N SER A 39 47.66 -9.52 1.21
CA SER A 39 48.17 -10.73 0.51
C SER A 39 48.52 -12.01 1.36
N PRO A 40 48.77 -13.20 0.74
CA PRO A 40 47.76 -14.27 0.51
C PRO A 40 48.26 -15.72 0.77
N ILE A 41 47.39 -16.70 1.08
CA ILE A 41 47.71 -18.15 0.96
C ILE A 41 46.42 -18.93 0.62
N ARG A 42 46.18 -19.34 -0.63
CA ARG A 42 46.55 -20.59 -1.33
C ARG A 42 46.00 -21.91 -0.73
N ASN A 43 45.08 -22.50 -1.51
CA ASN A 43 44.87 -23.91 -1.85
C ASN A 43 44.86 -24.97 -0.74
N ALA A 44 43.77 -25.75 -0.68
CA ALA A 44 43.83 -27.17 -0.98
C ALA A 44 42.44 -27.84 -1.02
N LEU A 45 42.16 -28.46 -2.17
CA LEU A 45 41.67 -29.83 -2.32
C LEU A 45 40.28 -30.16 -1.73
N SER A 46 39.22 -30.20 -2.55
CA SER A 46 38.85 -31.30 -3.46
C SER A 46 38.14 -32.49 -2.79
N ARG A 47 36.84 -32.56 -3.11
CA ARG A 47 36.06 -33.75 -3.47
C ARG A 47 35.48 -34.65 -2.33
N PRO A 48 34.39 -35.37 -2.67
CA PRO A 48 33.24 -35.63 -1.79
C PRO A 48 33.03 -37.13 -1.52
N LEU A 49 31.87 -37.50 -0.93
CA LEU A 49 31.14 -38.80 -0.93
C LEU A 49 30.84 -39.33 0.50
N PRO A 50 29.92 -40.29 0.71
CA PRO A 50 28.76 -40.71 -0.08
C PRO A 50 27.46 -40.93 0.74
N LEU A 51 26.37 -41.15 0.00
CA LEU A 51 25.16 -41.85 0.43
C LEU A 51 25.46 -43.33 0.79
N LEU A 52 24.79 -43.87 1.80
CA LEU A 52 24.66 -45.33 1.95
C LEU A 52 23.28 -45.72 2.49
N SER A 53 22.64 -46.61 1.75
CA SER A 53 21.42 -47.35 2.05
C SER A 53 21.73 -48.73 2.64
N SER A 54 20.91 -49.23 3.56
CA SER A 54 20.51 -50.66 3.75
C SER A 54 19.69 -50.75 5.05
N ARG A 55 18.40 -51.12 5.01
CA ARG A 55 17.80 -52.47 5.06
C ARG A 55 18.07 -53.29 6.34
N LEU A 56 17.02 -53.37 7.16
CA LEU A 56 16.38 -54.55 7.82
C LEU A 56 17.23 -55.69 8.38
N VAL A 57 16.96 -56.10 9.64
CA VAL A 57 16.44 -57.42 10.07
C VAL A 57 16.55 -57.55 11.61
N GLY A 58 15.53 -58.14 12.26
CA GLY A 58 15.70 -58.97 13.48
C GLY A 58 15.03 -58.51 14.78
N ALA A 59 13.83 -59.04 15.05
CA ALA A 59 13.16 -59.10 16.37
C ALA A 59 13.78 -60.25 17.25
N PRO A 60 13.24 -60.73 18.39
CA PRO A 60 12.01 -60.36 19.16
C PRO A 60 12.16 -60.39 20.71
N GLY A 61 11.09 -60.10 21.47
CA GLY A 61 10.85 -60.79 22.76
C GLY A 61 10.16 -60.01 23.89
N TRP A 62 8.89 -60.38 24.13
CA TRP A 62 8.13 -60.40 25.42
C TRP A 62 7.69 -59.09 26.10
N ALA A 63 6.50 -58.96 26.71
CA ALA A 63 5.33 -59.83 26.84
C ALA A 63 4.08 -59.02 27.28
N SER A 64 2.91 -59.53 26.90
CA SER A 64 1.59 -59.57 27.59
C SER A 64 0.87 -58.29 28.04
N GLY A 65 -0.37 -58.12 27.54
CA GLY A 65 -1.42 -57.37 28.26
C GLY A 65 -2.69 -56.96 27.48
N ARG A 66 -3.56 -57.93 27.14
CA ARG A 66 -5.06 -57.86 27.03
C ARG A 66 -5.72 -56.56 26.49
N SER A 67 -6.20 -56.55 25.25
CA SER A 67 -7.56 -56.90 24.77
C SER A 67 -8.59 -55.75 24.78
N HIS A 68 -8.85 -55.18 23.60
CA HIS A 68 -10.19 -54.82 23.10
C HIS A 68 -10.11 -54.55 21.59
N ALA A 69 -11.03 -55.15 20.83
CA ALA A 69 -11.28 -54.88 19.41
C ALA A 69 -12.80 -54.63 19.25
N PRO A 70 -13.30 -54.15 18.10
CA PRO A 70 -12.69 -53.33 17.05
C PRO A 70 -13.52 -52.03 16.82
N ASP A 71 -12.98 -51.02 16.12
CA ASP A 71 -13.82 -50.37 15.11
C ASP A 71 -13.04 -49.64 14.02
N ARG A 72 -13.52 -49.83 12.80
CA ARG A 72 -12.88 -49.52 11.53
C ARG A 72 -13.53 -48.27 10.96
N LYS A 73 -12.90 -47.08 11.07
CA LYS A 73 -13.31 -45.90 10.26
C LYS A 73 -12.12 -44.98 9.93
N ARG A 74 -11.65 -45.15 8.70
CA ARG A 74 -11.26 -44.15 7.69
C ARG A 74 -10.81 -42.78 8.24
N ALA A 75 -9.50 -42.54 8.17
CA ALA A 75 -8.92 -41.22 8.28
C ALA A 75 -9.36 -40.34 7.09
N GLU A 76 -10.32 -39.45 7.30
CA GLU A 76 -10.58 -38.33 6.41
C GLU A 76 -9.79 -37.11 6.88
N VAL A 77 -8.86 -36.71 6.03
CA VAL A 77 -8.09 -35.47 6.11
C VAL A 77 -9.06 -34.29 5.97
N LEU A 78 -9.39 -33.65 7.09
CA LEU A 78 -10.13 -32.39 7.14
C LEU A 78 -9.25 -31.24 6.62
N VAL A 79 -9.26 -31.03 5.30
CA VAL A 79 -8.81 -29.78 4.66
C VAL A 79 -9.85 -28.69 4.97
N ALA A 80 -9.71 -28.04 6.13
CA ALA A 80 -10.55 -26.92 6.52
C ALA A 80 -10.14 -25.65 5.77
N ARG A 81 -10.99 -25.26 4.81
CA ARG A 81 -11.04 -23.98 4.08
C ARG A 81 -10.86 -22.77 5.01
N ALA A 82 -9.82 -21.98 4.75
CA ALA A 82 -9.71 -20.59 5.21
C ALA A 82 -9.87 -19.62 4.03
N SER A 83 -11.04 -19.64 3.39
CA SER A 83 -11.51 -18.47 2.64
C SER A 83 -12.07 -17.48 3.65
N SER A 84 -11.56 -16.25 3.65
CA SER A 84 -11.97 -15.14 4.52
C SER A 84 -13.49 -15.07 4.72
N SER A 85 -13.99 -15.54 5.87
CA SER A 85 -15.36 -15.37 6.29
C SER A 85 -15.52 -13.98 6.92
N VAL A 86 -15.71 -12.98 6.05
CA VAL A 86 -16.70 -11.94 6.35
C VAL A 86 -18.05 -12.68 6.34
N PRO A 87 -18.95 -12.50 7.32
CA PRO A 87 -20.19 -13.27 7.37
C PRO A 87 -20.91 -13.15 6.02
N GLU A 88 -21.05 -14.29 5.35
CA GLU A 88 -21.78 -14.46 4.12
C GLU A 88 -23.27 -14.30 4.48
N ARG A 89 -23.76 -13.05 4.46
CA ARG A 89 -25.20 -12.83 4.38
C ARG A 89 -25.63 -13.36 3.02
N ALA A 90 -26.26 -14.53 3.04
CA ALA A 90 -27.06 -15.04 1.95
C ALA A 90 -27.91 -13.89 1.39
N GLY A 91 -27.74 -13.63 0.09
CA GLY A 91 -28.57 -12.66 -0.62
C GLY A 91 -30.00 -13.13 -0.59
N GLY A 92 -30.78 -12.59 0.36
CA GLY A 92 -32.23 -12.69 0.32
C GLY A 92 -32.72 -11.89 -0.87
N GLU A 93 -33.40 -12.58 -1.79
CA GLU A 93 -34.25 -11.96 -2.80
C GLU A 93 -35.25 -11.03 -2.12
N THR A 94 -35.36 -9.79 -2.56
CA THR A 94 -36.60 -9.02 -2.45
C THR A 94 -36.65 -7.85 -3.44
N SER A 95 -37.73 -7.88 -4.22
CA SER A 95 -38.41 -6.83 -4.98
C SER A 95 -37.74 -6.14 -6.18
N SER A 96 -38.31 -6.47 -7.35
CA SER A 96 -38.06 -6.04 -8.74
C SER A 96 -38.23 -4.52 -9.03
N GLY A 97 -38.02 -3.64 -8.06
CA GLY A 97 -38.00 -2.18 -8.23
C GLY A 97 -36.71 -1.49 -7.75
N GLY A 98 -35.85 -2.19 -6.99
CA GLY A 98 -34.65 -1.62 -6.37
C GLY A 98 -33.32 -1.87 -7.11
N GLY A 99 -33.31 -2.69 -8.18
CA GLY A 99 -32.09 -3.13 -8.85
C GLY A 99 -31.30 -2.00 -9.53
N LEU A 100 -32.00 -1.09 -10.23
CA LEU A 100 -31.36 0.04 -10.90
C LEU A 100 -30.83 1.07 -9.90
N LEU A 101 -31.63 1.42 -8.88
CA LEU A 101 -31.22 2.38 -7.85
C LEU A 101 -30.01 1.86 -7.05
N GLY A 102 -30.01 0.58 -6.67
CA GLY A 102 -28.88 -0.05 -6.00
C GLY A 102 -27.61 -0.08 -6.86
N THR A 103 -27.76 -0.34 -8.16
CA THR A 103 -26.65 -0.31 -9.12
C THR A 103 -26.10 1.11 -9.30
N LEU A 104 -26.98 2.12 -9.42
CA LEU A 104 -26.60 3.52 -9.52
C LEU A 104 -25.91 4.01 -8.24
N GLN A 105 -26.42 3.63 -7.06
CA GLN A 105 -25.79 3.95 -5.78
C GLN A 105 -24.40 3.31 -5.66
N LEU A 106 -24.25 2.05 -6.08
CA LEU A 106 -22.94 1.41 -6.05
C LEU A 106 -21.97 2.06 -7.05
N GLY A 107 -22.45 2.36 -8.26
CA GLY A 107 -21.68 3.07 -9.28
C GLY A 107 -21.22 4.44 -8.81
N SER A 108 -22.08 5.21 -8.14
CA SER A 108 -21.72 6.52 -7.59
C SER A 108 -20.69 6.42 -6.47
N LEU A 109 -20.75 5.38 -5.62
CA LEU A 109 -19.72 5.12 -4.62
C LEU A 109 -18.35 4.84 -5.27
N PHE A 110 -18.29 4.01 -6.32
CA PHE A 110 -17.04 3.79 -7.07
C PHE A 110 -16.53 5.09 -7.72
N GLY A 111 -17.44 5.88 -8.30
CA GLY A 111 -17.11 7.19 -8.87
C GLY A 111 -16.49 8.14 -7.83
N LEU A 112 -17.14 8.30 -6.68
CA LEU A 112 -16.63 9.11 -5.56
C LEU A 112 -15.32 8.58 -5.01
N TRP A 113 -15.18 7.26 -4.88
CA TRP A 113 -13.94 6.64 -4.43
C TRP A 113 -12.77 7.02 -5.32
N TYR A 114 -12.95 6.94 -6.64
CA TYR A 114 -11.90 7.27 -7.60
C TYR A 114 -11.65 8.78 -7.62
N LEU A 115 -12.72 9.59 -7.61
CA LEU A 115 -12.63 11.05 -7.60
C LEU A 115 -11.81 11.56 -6.40
N PHE A 116 -12.18 11.16 -5.18
CA PHE A 116 -11.44 11.55 -3.99
C PHE A 116 -10.00 11.02 -4.01
N ASN A 117 -9.77 9.83 -4.56
CA ASN A 117 -8.41 9.31 -4.68
C ASN A 117 -7.55 10.09 -5.68
N ILE A 118 -8.12 10.56 -6.80
CA ILE A 118 -7.45 11.44 -7.76
C ILE A 118 -7.07 12.76 -7.08
N TYR A 119 -8.04 13.44 -6.46
CA TYR A 119 -7.80 14.72 -5.80
C TYR A 119 -6.78 14.60 -4.67
N PHE A 120 -6.87 13.55 -3.85
CA PHE A 120 -5.85 13.25 -2.86
C PHE A 120 -4.46 13.19 -3.50
N ASN A 121 -4.27 12.35 -4.52
CA ASN A 121 -2.93 12.16 -5.10
C ASN A 121 -2.40 13.44 -5.76
N ILE A 122 -3.25 14.22 -6.44
CA ILE A 122 -2.85 15.47 -7.08
C ILE A 122 -2.44 16.51 -6.03
N TYR A 123 -3.33 16.84 -5.08
CA TYR A 123 -3.04 17.87 -4.09
C TYR A 123 -1.93 17.46 -3.13
N ASN A 124 -1.89 16.19 -2.73
CA ASN A 124 -0.82 15.66 -1.89
C ASN A 124 0.54 15.76 -2.58
N LYS A 125 0.64 15.39 -3.87
CA LYS A 125 1.88 15.54 -4.63
C LYS A 125 2.28 17.01 -4.79
N GLN A 126 1.33 17.92 -5.01
CA GLN A 126 1.62 19.35 -5.09
C GLN A 126 2.19 19.89 -3.77
N VAL A 127 1.68 19.44 -2.63
CA VAL A 127 2.20 19.81 -1.30
C VAL A 127 3.60 19.20 -1.10
N LEU A 128 3.76 17.89 -1.29
CA LEU A 128 5.04 17.20 -1.08
C LEU A 128 6.17 17.69 -1.99
N LYS A 129 5.84 18.29 -3.16
CA LYS A 129 6.83 18.90 -4.06
C LYS A 129 7.49 20.14 -3.47
N VAL A 130 6.73 20.93 -2.69
CA VAL A 130 7.22 22.20 -2.11
C VAL A 130 7.51 22.08 -0.60
N PHE A 131 6.87 21.13 0.08
CA PHE A 131 7.03 20.85 1.49
C PHE A 131 7.37 19.35 1.69
N PRO A 132 8.65 18.96 1.52
CA PRO A 132 9.08 17.56 1.43
C PRO A 132 9.23 16.88 2.80
N PHE A 133 8.18 16.99 3.63
CA PHE A 133 8.11 16.46 4.99
C PHE A 133 6.99 15.41 5.08
N PRO A 134 7.24 14.17 4.61
CA PRO A 134 6.20 13.17 4.46
C PRO A 134 5.61 12.69 5.80
N LEU A 135 6.37 12.69 6.92
CA LEU A 135 5.79 12.34 8.22
C LEU A 135 4.75 13.39 8.63
N THR A 136 5.11 14.66 8.52
CA THR A 136 4.24 15.79 8.81
C THR A 136 2.97 15.76 7.97
N ILE A 137 3.10 15.61 6.66
CA ILE A 137 1.93 15.56 5.76
C ILE A 137 1.02 14.36 6.05
N THR A 138 1.60 13.19 6.36
CA THR A 138 0.82 12.00 6.74
C THR A 138 0.10 12.22 8.08
N THR A 139 0.77 12.82 9.06
CA THR A 139 0.17 13.17 10.35
C THR A 139 -0.96 14.18 10.21
N CYS A 140 -0.80 15.21 9.37
CA CYS A 140 -1.87 16.16 9.07
C CYS A 140 -3.09 15.46 8.44
N GLN A 141 -2.88 14.51 7.53
CA GLN A 141 -3.97 13.73 6.92
C GLN A 141 -4.74 12.92 7.98
N PHE A 142 -4.04 12.24 8.89
CA PHE A 142 -4.68 11.52 9.99
C PHE A 142 -5.33 12.46 11.02
N ALA A 143 -4.77 13.64 11.27
CA ALA A 143 -5.36 14.65 12.14
C ALA A 143 -6.70 15.15 11.58
N ILE A 144 -6.74 15.49 10.28
CA ILE A 144 -7.96 15.88 9.58
C ILE A 144 -8.99 14.75 9.62
N GLY A 145 -8.58 13.51 9.32
CA GLY A 145 -9.45 12.34 9.41
C GLY A 145 -10.00 12.13 10.82
N THR A 146 -9.18 12.30 11.85
CA THR A 146 -9.57 12.21 13.26
C THR A 146 -10.61 13.28 13.60
N ALA A 147 -10.40 14.53 13.17
CA ALA A 147 -11.36 15.61 13.39
C ALA A 147 -12.72 15.31 12.72
N LEU A 148 -12.71 14.78 11.49
CA LEU A 148 -13.94 14.37 10.79
C LEU A 148 -14.67 13.23 11.51
N VAL A 149 -13.94 12.23 11.98
CA VAL A 149 -14.52 11.11 12.75
C VAL A 149 -15.15 11.61 14.06
N LEU A 150 -14.43 12.45 14.80
CA LEU A 150 -14.94 13.03 16.04
C LEU A 150 -16.17 13.89 15.77
N PHE A 151 -16.16 14.71 14.72
CA PHE A 151 -17.31 15.49 14.28
C PHE A 151 -18.53 14.60 13.98
N MET A 152 -18.33 13.53 13.21
CA MET A 152 -19.38 12.55 12.87
C MET A 152 -19.99 11.89 14.12
N TRP A 153 -19.17 11.55 15.12
CA TRP A 153 -19.65 10.97 16.38
C TRP A 153 -20.30 11.99 17.32
N MET A 154 -19.78 13.22 17.40
CA MET A 154 -20.34 14.29 18.24
C MET A 154 -21.72 14.75 17.72
N THR A 155 -21.89 14.82 16.40
CA THR A 155 -23.16 15.16 15.75
C THR A 155 -24.12 13.98 15.64
N ASN A 156 -23.71 12.79 16.09
CA ASN A 156 -24.46 11.54 16.00
C ASN A 156 -24.90 11.18 14.57
N LEU A 157 -24.16 11.65 13.56
CA LEU A 157 -24.34 11.24 12.16
C LEU A 157 -24.02 9.76 11.96
N TYR A 158 -23.12 9.22 12.77
CA TYR A 158 -22.88 7.79 12.90
C TYR A 158 -22.70 7.41 14.36
N ARG A 159 -23.30 6.29 14.77
CA ARG A 159 -23.31 5.87 16.17
C ARG A 159 -21.87 5.58 16.63
N ARG A 160 -21.45 6.28 17.69
CA ARG A 160 -20.17 6.02 18.36
C ARG A 160 -20.13 4.56 18.84
N PRO A 161 -19.09 3.78 18.49
CA PRO A 161 -18.97 2.40 18.92
C PRO A 161 -18.64 2.34 20.41
N LYS A 162 -19.21 1.36 21.11
CA LYS A 162 -18.75 0.96 22.45
C LYS A 162 -17.59 -0.01 22.25
N ILE A 163 -16.39 0.36 22.68
CA ILE A 163 -15.16 -0.42 22.45
C ILE A 163 -14.57 -0.80 23.79
N SER A 164 -14.25 -2.07 23.98
CA SER A 164 -13.47 -2.55 25.13
C SER A 164 -11.97 -2.37 24.92
N SER A 165 -11.20 -2.27 26.01
CA SER A 165 -9.73 -2.18 25.92
C SER A 165 -9.10 -3.37 25.19
N SER A 166 -9.70 -4.56 25.30
CA SER A 166 -9.24 -5.75 24.59
C SER A 166 -9.47 -5.63 23.08
N GLN A 167 -10.59 -5.05 22.63
CA GLN A 167 -10.83 -4.77 21.21
C GLN A 167 -9.82 -3.75 20.67
N LEU A 168 -9.55 -2.68 21.41
CA LEU A 168 -8.55 -1.68 21.01
C LEU A 168 -7.16 -2.30 20.84
N ALA A 169 -6.74 -3.18 21.76
CA ALA A 169 -5.49 -3.93 21.66
C ALA A 169 -5.42 -4.85 20.43
N ALA A 170 -6.55 -5.40 19.97
CA ALA A 170 -6.60 -6.19 18.74
C ALA A 170 -6.59 -5.35 17.46
N ILE A 171 -7.07 -4.11 17.52
CA ILE A 171 -7.03 -3.17 16.37
C ILE A 171 -5.65 -2.52 16.23
N LEU A 172 -4.89 -2.43 17.33
CA LEU A 172 -3.57 -1.77 17.36
C LEU A 172 -2.60 -2.29 16.28
N PRO A 173 -2.40 -3.61 16.08
CA PRO A 173 -1.54 -4.10 15.00
C PRO A 173 -1.99 -3.64 13.61
N LEU A 174 -3.31 -3.62 13.37
CA LEU A 174 -3.92 -3.11 12.13
C LEU A 174 -3.67 -1.61 11.94
N ALA A 175 -3.75 -0.82 13.01
CA ALA A 175 -3.48 0.61 12.98
C ALA A 175 -1.99 0.90 12.69
N VAL A 176 -1.06 0.16 13.31
CA VAL A 176 0.39 0.31 13.07
C VAL A 176 0.72 0.05 11.60
N VAL A 177 0.31 -1.08 11.04
CA VAL A 177 0.61 -1.40 9.64
C VAL A 177 -0.09 -0.46 8.67
N HIS A 178 -1.29 0.04 9.00
CA HIS A 178 -1.98 1.05 8.20
C HIS A 178 -1.22 2.38 8.21
N THR A 179 -0.78 2.82 9.38
CA THR A 179 0.03 4.05 9.55
C THR A 179 1.29 3.96 8.71
N MET A 180 2.06 2.88 8.86
CA MET A 180 3.31 2.66 8.14
C MET A 180 3.10 2.59 6.62
N GLY A 181 2.06 1.90 6.14
CA GLY A 181 1.76 1.82 4.72
C GLY A 181 1.42 3.16 4.08
N ASN A 182 0.66 4.01 4.77
CA ASN A 182 0.36 5.36 4.28
C ASN A 182 1.59 6.28 4.35
N LEU A 183 2.37 6.22 5.43
CA LEU A 183 3.63 6.95 5.56
C LEU A 183 4.58 6.62 4.40
N PHE A 184 4.85 5.34 4.16
CA PHE A 184 5.73 4.90 3.08
C PHE A 184 5.19 5.27 1.69
N THR A 185 3.87 5.26 1.51
CA THR A 185 3.26 5.77 0.28
C THR A 185 3.56 7.26 0.10
N ASN A 186 3.40 8.08 1.14
CA ASN A 186 3.72 9.51 1.09
C ASN A 186 5.22 9.79 0.92
N MET A 187 6.09 8.99 1.53
CA MET A 187 7.55 9.06 1.29
C MET A 187 7.89 8.81 -0.18
N SER A 188 7.26 7.81 -0.81
CA SER A 188 7.41 7.58 -2.25
C SER A 188 6.89 8.75 -3.08
N LEU A 189 5.67 9.20 -2.82
CA LEU A 189 5.06 10.34 -3.54
C LEU A 189 5.89 11.62 -3.40
N GLY A 190 6.64 11.79 -2.30
CA GLY A 190 7.57 12.91 -2.14
C GLY A 190 8.81 12.82 -3.02
N LYS A 191 9.24 11.61 -3.41
CA LYS A 191 10.51 11.36 -4.12
C LYS A 191 10.36 11.06 -5.60
N VAL A 192 9.27 10.42 -6.01
CA VAL A 192 9.05 9.99 -7.41
C VAL A 192 7.69 10.43 -7.94
N ALA A 193 7.42 10.23 -9.24
CA ALA A 193 6.12 10.53 -9.83
C ALA A 193 4.97 9.73 -9.16
N VAL A 194 3.77 10.32 -9.18
CA VAL A 194 2.56 9.68 -8.66
C VAL A 194 2.27 8.40 -9.43
N SER A 195 2.33 8.47 -10.76
CA SER A 195 2.21 7.33 -11.67
C SER A 195 3.16 6.20 -11.26
N PHE A 196 4.44 6.50 -11.10
CA PHE A 196 5.44 5.50 -10.76
C PHE A 196 5.22 4.85 -9.39
N THR A 197 4.88 5.66 -8.37
CA THR A 197 4.51 5.11 -7.05
C THR A 197 3.37 4.11 -7.16
N HIS A 198 2.33 4.45 -7.92
CA HIS A 198 1.17 3.57 -8.11
C HIS A 198 1.50 2.35 -8.98
N THR A 199 2.39 2.48 -9.97
CA THR A 199 2.92 1.34 -10.73
C THR A 199 3.65 0.35 -9.82
N ILE A 200 4.55 0.81 -8.95
CA ILE A 200 5.23 -0.09 -7.98
C ILE A 200 4.22 -0.75 -7.03
N LYS A 201 3.18 0.00 -6.60
CA LYS A 201 2.13 -0.54 -5.74
C LYS A 201 1.29 -1.63 -6.43
N ALA A 202 1.40 -1.80 -7.74
CA ALA A 202 0.87 -2.96 -8.46
C ALA A 202 1.41 -4.30 -7.94
N MET A 203 2.55 -4.32 -7.25
CA MET A 203 3.15 -5.50 -6.63
C MET A 203 2.42 -6.02 -5.37
N GLU A 204 1.34 -5.38 -4.93
CA GLU A 204 0.53 -5.85 -3.80
C GLU A 204 0.18 -7.36 -3.86
N PRO A 205 -0.27 -7.94 -4.99
CA PRO A 205 -0.51 -9.39 -5.09
C PRO A 205 0.72 -10.26 -4.82
N PHE A 206 1.90 -9.83 -5.28
CA PHE A 206 3.15 -10.55 -5.05
C PHE A 206 3.45 -10.68 -3.56
N PHE A 207 3.40 -9.56 -2.82
CA PHE A 207 3.61 -9.57 -1.38
C PHE A 207 2.47 -10.28 -0.64
N SER A 208 1.24 -10.24 -1.16
CA SER A 208 0.11 -11.00 -0.61
C SER A 208 0.40 -12.50 -0.60
N VAL A 209 0.81 -13.04 -1.74
CA VAL A 209 1.15 -14.47 -1.90
C VAL A 209 2.35 -14.85 -1.05
N LEU A 210 3.42 -14.04 -1.08
CA LEU A 210 4.62 -14.27 -0.30
C LEU A 210 4.32 -14.36 1.20
N LEU A 211 3.60 -13.37 1.75
CA LEU A 211 3.28 -13.33 3.17
C LEU A 211 2.27 -14.41 3.57
N SER A 212 1.27 -14.72 2.74
CA SER A 212 0.36 -15.86 2.95
C SER A 212 1.14 -17.18 3.03
N SER A 213 2.06 -17.41 2.11
CA SER A 213 2.87 -18.64 2.08
C SER A 213 3.78 -18.75 3.31
N LEU A 214 4.46 -17.66 3.68
CA LEU A 214 5.39 -17.65 4.82
C LEU A 214 4.69 -17.75 6.19
N PHE A 215 3.58 -17.04 6.40
CA PHE A 215 2.97 -16.89 7.73
C PHE A 215 1.74 -17.76 7.97
N LEU A 216 1.07 -18.22 6.91
CA LEU A 216 -0.13 -19.07 6.97
C LEU A 216 0.11 -20.47 6.38
N GLY A 217 1.25 -20.72 5.73
CA GLY A 217 1.52 -21.99 5.04
C GLY A 217 0.65 -22.21 3.80
N GLU A 218 -0.01 -21.17 3.28
CA GLU A 218 -0.84 -21.27 2.06
C GLU A 218 0.07 -21.42 0.83
N LEU A 219 0.15 -22.62 0.25
CA LEU A 219 0.91 -22.84 -0.99
C LEU A 219 0.14 -22.27 -2.20
N PRO A 220 0.72 -21.34 -2.98
CA PRO A 220 0.07 -20.81 -4.16
C PRO A 220 0.01 -21.88 -5.26
N THR A 221 -1.08 -21.89 -6.03
CA THR A 221 -1.15 -22.73 -7.24
C THR A 221 -0.17 -22.21 -8.30
N VAL A 222 0.23 -23.08 -9.22
CA VAL A 222 1.10 -22.71 -10.36
C VAL A 222 0.50 -21.54 -11.14
N TRP A 223 -0.83 -21.51 -11.33
CA TRP A 223 -1.53 -20.41 -12.00
C TRP A 223 -1.39 -19.08 -11.26
N VAL A 224 -1.44 -19.10 -9.93
CA VAL A 224 -1.21 -17.89 -9.12
C VAL A 224 0.22 -17.41 -9.32
N VAL A 225 1.21 -18.28 -9.25
CA VAL A 225 2.62 -17.93 -9.45
C VAL A 225 2.86 -17.36 -10.86
N LEU A 226 2.33 -18.02 -11.91
CA LEU A 226 2.44 -17.53 -13.29
C LEU A 226 1.79 -16.16 -13.47
N SER A 227 0.68 -15.87 -12.78
CA SER A 227 0.05 -14.55 -12.84
C SER A 227 0.88 -13.43 -12.17
N LEU A 228 1.84 -13.78 -11.30
CA LEU A 228 2.76 -12.80 -10.70
C LEU A 228 3.87 -12.37 -11.66
N VAL A 229 4.27 -13.23 -12.60
CA VAL A 229 5.33 -12.94 -13.58
C VAL A 229 5.09 -11.63 -14.34
N PRO A 230 3.92 -11.38 -14.97
CA PRO A 230 3.66 -10.10 -15.63
C PRO A 230 3.60 -8.92 -14.65
N ILE A 231 3.21 -9.13 -13.39
CA ILE A 231 3.21 -8.06 -12.38
C ILE A 231 4.65 -7.62 -12.10
N VAL A 232 5.52 -8.56 -11.75
CA VAL A 232 6.93 -8.28 -11.42
C VAL A 232 7.68 -7.76 -12.64
N GLY A 233 7.53 -8.43 -13.78
CA GLY A 233 8.17 -8.05 -15.04
C GLY A 233 7.73 -6.67 -15.52
N GLY A 234 6.44 -6.35 -15.45
CA GLY A 234 5.91 -5.04 -15.83
C GLY A 234 6.45 -3.91 -14.93
N VAL A 235 6.50 -4.12 -13.61
CA VAL A 235 7.06 -3.12 -12.68
C VAL A 235 8.56 -2.96 -12.87
N ALA A 236 9.30 -4.04 -13.12
CA ALA A 236 10.72 -3.97 -13.45
C ALA A 236 10.96 -3.16 -14.73
N LEU A 237 10.21 -3.44 -15.80
CA LEU A 237 10.31 -2.75 -17.08
C LEU A 237 9.96 -1.25 -16.97
N ALA A 238 8.91 -0.92 -16.21
CA ALA A 238 8.55 0.46 -15.94
C ALA A 238 9.64 1.20 -15.13
N SER A 239 10.22 0.53 -14.14
CA SER A 239 11.26 1.09 -13.29
C SER A 239 12.55 1.41 -14.04
N MET A 240 12.95 0.57 -15.00
CA MET A 240 14.16 0.79 -15.81
C MET A 240 14.12 2.06 -16.67
N THR A 241 12.92 2.55 -16.99
CA THR A 241 12.73 3.67 -17.92
C THR A 241 11.95 4.83 -17.30
N GLU A 242 11.83 4.85 -15.97
CA GLU A 242 11.20 5.91 -15.22
C GLU A 242 12.14 7.11 -15.05
N ALA A 243 11.72 8.27 -15.57
CA ALA A 243 12.52 9.50 -15.51
C ALA A 243 12.71 10.01 -14.07
N SER A 244 11.72 9.79 -13.20
CA SER A 244 11.78 10.23 -11.81
C SER A 244 12.33 9.18 -10.85
N PHE A 245 12.98 8.11 -11.35
CA PHE A 245 13.39 6.98 -10.52
C PHE A 245 14.29 7.43 -9.36
N ASN A 246 13.93 7.01 -8.15
CA ASN A 246 14.71 7.27 -6.95
C ASN A 246 14.62 6.05 -6.03
N TRP A 247 15.77 5.53 -5.57
CA TRP A 247 15.82 4.34 -4.72
C TRP A 247 15.02 4.47 -3.44
N ALA A 248 15.10 5.62 -2.75
CA ALA A 248 14.33 5.82 -1.52
C ALA A 248 12.82 5.83 -1.79
N GLY A 249 12.39 6.46 -2.88
CA GLY A 249 10.99 6.42 -3.29
C GLY A 249 10.53 5.02 -3.67
N PHE A 250 11.33 4.31 -4.48
CA PHE A 250 11.06 2.93 -4.89
C PHE A 250 10.91 1.98 -3.70
N TRP A 251 11.90 1.98 -2.78
CA TRP A 251 11.87 1.14 -1.59
C TRP A 251 10.74 1.51 -0.64
N SER A 252 10.40 2.80 -0.53
CA SER A 252 9.23 3.23 0.24
C SER A 252 7.93 2.69 -0.38
N ALA A 253 7.77 2.74 -1.70
CA ALA A 253 6.61 2.14 -2.36
C ALA A 253 6.54 0.61 -2.14
N MET A 254 7.67 -0.10 -2.24
CA MET A 254 7.74 -1.54 -1.93
C MET A 254 7.40 -1.84 -0.47
N ALA A 255 7.93 -1.07 0.47
CA ALA A 255 7.62 -1.20 1.90
C ALA A 255 6.13 -0.93 2.18
N SER A 256 5.49 -0.02 1.44
CA SER A 256 4.05 0.18 1.51
C SER A 256 3.26 -1.07 1.11
N ASN A 257 3.76 -1.84 0.12
CA ASN A 257 3.11 -3.10 -0.29
C ASN A 257 3.25 -4.16 0.81
N VAL A 258 4.45 -4.31 1.39
CA VAL A 258 4.68 -5.25 2.50
C VAL A 258 3.76 -4.93 3.68
N THR A 259 3.69 -3.67 4.09
CA THR A 259 2.87 -3.24 5.25
C THR A 259 1.37 -3.40 5.00
N PHE A 260 0.85 -2.97 3.84
CA PHE A 260 -0.57 -3.16 3.51
C PHE A 260 -0.95 -4.64 3.36
N GLN A 261 -0.08 -5.49 2.82
CA GLN A 261 -0.36 -6.93 2.74
C GLN A 261 -0.19 -7.65 4.08
N SER A 262 0.73 -7.20 4.93
CA SER A 262 0.85 -7.68 6.32
C SER A 262 -0.44 -7.43 7.09
N ARG A 263 -1.09 -6.27 6.89
CA ARG A 263 -2.44 -6.01 7.42
C ARG A 263 -3.42 -7.10 7.04
N ASN A 264 -3.46 -7.46 5.76
CA ASN A 264 -4.41 -8.45 5.25
C ASN A 264 -4.14 -9.86 5.82
N VAL A 265 -2.87 -10.24 5.98
CA VAL A 265 -2.47 -11.54 6.54
C VAL A 265 -2.67 -11.60 8.05
N PHE A 266 -2.29 -10.54 8.78
CA PHE A 266 -2.52 -10.45 10.22
C PHE A 266 -4.00 -10.37 10.56
N SER A 267 -4.82 -9.68 9.76
CA SER A 267 -6.27 -9.74 9.88
C SER A 267 -6.76 -11.19 9.83
N LYS A 268 -6.31 -12.02 8.88
CA LYS A 268 -6.70 -13.45 8.83
C LYS A 268 -6.27 -14.21 10.08
N LYS A 269 -5.04 -14.02 10.56
CA LYS A 269 -4.49 -14.78 11.70
C LYS A 269 -5.09 -14.36 13.05
N LEU A 270 -5.45 -13.08 13.20
CA LEU A 270 -5.97 -12.52 14.45
C LEU A 270 -7.51 -12.56 14.54
N MET A 271 -8.22 -12.53 13.41
CA MET A 271 -9.70 -12.60 13.39
C MET A 271 -10.26 -14.00 13.71
N VAL A 272 -9.42 -15.03 13.83
CA VAL A 272 -9.84 -16.36 14.32
C VAL A 272 -10.23 -16.35 15.81
N LYS A 273 -10.03 -15.23 16.54
CA LYS A 273 -10.18 -15.20 18.01
C LYS A 273 -11.22 -14.22 18.59
N LYS A 274 -12.04 -13.48 17.81
CA LYS A 274 -12.98 -12.49 18.39
C LYS A 274 -14.35 -12.45 17.71
N GLU A 275 -15.40 -12.76 18.47
CA GLU A 275 -16.81 -12.79 18.05
C GLU A 275 -17.51 -11.42 18.00
N GLU A 276 -16.89 -10.33 18.46
CA GLU A 276 -17.49 -8.99 18.36
C GLU A 276 -16.93 -8.21 17.17
N SER A 277 -17.55 -8.36 16.00
CA SER A 277 -17.17 -7.61 14.81
C SER A 277 -17.67 -6.17 14.88
N LEU A 278 -16.74 -5.20 14.97
CA LEU A 278 -17.02 -3.80 14.66
C LEU A 278 -17.40 -3.65 13.19
N ASP A 279 -18.34 -2.74 12.89
CA ASP A 279 -18.65 -2.40 11.51
C ASP A 279 -17.42 -1.75 10.83
N ASN A 280 -17.35 -1.87 9.50
CA ASN A 280 -16.21 -1.42 8.71
C ASN A 280 -15.93 0.09 8.84
N ILE A 281 -16.97 0.90 9.05
CA ILE A 281 -16.86 2.36 9.17
C ILE A 281 -16.23 2.73 10.51
N ASN A 282 -16.74 2.18 11.61
CA ASN A 282 -16.18 2.42 12.93
C ASN A 282 -14.79 1.80 13.08
N LEU A 283 -14.53 0.63 12.48
CA LEU A 283 -13.20 0.04 12.45
C LEU A 283 -12.18 0.97 11.78
N PHE A 284 -12.49 1.51 10.60
CA PHE A 284 -11.62 2.47 9.91
C PHE A 284 -11.48 3.78 10.70
N SER A 285 -12.55 4.24 11.34
CA SER A 285 -12.55 5.42 12.20
C SER A 285 -11.59 5.28 13.37
N ILE A 286 -11.62 4.15 14.08
CA ILE A 286 -10.71 3.84 15.18
C ILE A 286 -9.26 3.75 14.67
N ILE A 287 -9.04 3.04 13.54
CA ILE A 287 -7.71 2.95 12.92
C ILE A 287 -7.17 4.35 12.59
N THR A 288 -7.99 5.26 12.07
CA THR A 288 -7.59 6.63 11.74
C THR A 288 -7.15 7.40 12.98
N ILE A 289 -7.94 7.34 14.06
CA ILE A 289 -7.62 8.00 15.34
C ILE A 289 -6.32 7.44 15.93
N MET A 290 -6.19 6.11 15.98
CA MET A 290 -4.96 5.47 16.46
C MET A 290 -3.75 5.85 15.61
N SER A 291 -3.91 5.91 14.29
CA SER A 291 -2.82 6.27 13.37
C SER A 291 -2.32 7.69 13.61
N PHE A 292 -3.21 8.64 13.92
CA PHE A 292 -2.81 9.98 14.34
C PHE A 292 -1.96 9.96 15.60
N PHE A 293 -2.42 9.30 16.67
CA PHE A 293 -1.68 9.25 17.94
C PHE A 293 -0.37 8.46 17.87
N LEU A 294 -0.28 7.46 16.97
CA LEU A 294 0.96 6.72 16.73
C LEU A 294 1.99 7.57 15.97
N LEU A 295 1.56 8.34 14.96
CA LEU A 295 2.47 9.06 14.07
C LEU A 295 2.83 10.48 14.55
N ALA A 296 1.94 11.14 15.30
CA ALA A 296 2.16 12.47 15.83
C ALA A 296 3.45 12.61 16.67
N PRO A 297 3.72 11.76 17.69
CA PRO A 297 4.96 11.87 18.47
C PRO A 297 6.21 11.62 17.62
N VAL A 298 6.15 10.67 16.68
CA VAL A 298 7.26 10.39 15.76
C VAL A 298 7.54 11.60 14.86
N THR A 299 6.48 12.26 14.38
CA THR A 299 6.59 13.47 13.55
C THR A 299 7.25 14.60 14.32
N LEU A 300 6.80 14.86 15.56
CA LEU A 300 7.38 15.89 16.41
C LEU A 300 8.85 15.61 16.74
N PHE A 301 9.22 14.35 16.92
CA PHE A 301 10.60 13.97 17.22
C PHE A 301 11.53 14.05 16.00
N VAL A 302 11.08 13.60 14.83
CA VAL A 302 11.93 13.47 13.63
C VAL A 302 11.94 14.73 12.76
N GLU A 303 10.75 15.29 12.48
CA GLU A 303 10.61 16.44 11.57
C GLU A 303 10.39 17.76 12.33
N GLY A 304 9.90 17.70 13.57
CA GLY A 304 9.61 18.87 14.40
C GLY A 304 8.36 19.63 13.95
N THR A 305 8.24 20.89 14.39
CA THR A 305 7.09 21.76 14.10
C THR A 305 7.33 22.63 12.86
N LYS A 306 7.65 21.99 11.73
CA LYS A 306 7.92 22.68 10.45
C LYS A 306 6.66 23.07 9.70
N PHE A 307 5.49 22.52 10.05
CA PHE A 307 4.20 22.92 9.49
C PHE A 307 3.58 24.12 10.22
N THR A 308 4.37 25.19 10.36
CA THR A 308 3.95 26.44 10.96
C THR A 308 3.91 27.55 9.91
N PRO A 309 3.02 28.55 10.04
CA PRO A 309 2.97 29.66 9.10
C PRO A 309 4.30 30.39 8.96
N SER A 310 5.02 30.56 10.08
CA SER A 310 6.34 31.19 10.12
C SER A 310 7.39 30.40 9.33
N PHE A 311 7.47 29.08 9.51
CA PHE A 311 8.40 28.25 8.74
C PHE A 311 8.07 28.27 7.25
N VAL A 312 6.80 28.07 6.90
CA VAL A 312 6.35 28.05 5.49
C VAL A 312 6.61 29.39 4.81
N GLN A 313 6.35 30.50 5.50
CA GLN A 313 6.65 31.83 4.99
C GLN A 313 8.16 32.07 4.86
N SER A 314 8.96 31.65 5.84
CA SER A 314 10.42 31.76 5.79
C SER A 314 11.06 30.94 4.65
N ALA A 315 10.40 29.85 4.25
CA ALA A 315 10.79 29.04 3.09
C ALA A 315 10.38 29.66 1.74
N GLY A 316 9.81 30.88 1.74
CA GLY A 316 9.35 31.58 0.53
C GLY A 316 8.10 30.97 -0.10
N LEU A 317 7.34 30.15 0.66
CA LEU A 317 6.18 29.46 0.15
C LEU A 317 4.88 30.20 0.49
N ASN A 318 3.89 30.10 -0.40
CA ASN A 318 2.57 30.67 -0.15
C ASN A 318 1.82 29.84 0.91
N VAL A 319 1.76 30.39 2.13
CA VAL A 319 1.13 29.75 3.30
C VAL A 319 -0.31 29.33 2.98
N LYS A 320 -1.16 30.25 2.52
CA LYS A 320 -2.56 29.97 2.21
C LYS A 320 -2.70 28.83 1.21
N GLN A 321 -1.89 28.83 0.17
CA GLN A 321 -1.93 27.80 -0.87
C GLN A 321 -1.55 26.42 -0.32
N ILE A 322 -0.48 26.31 0.48
CA ILE A 322 -0.03 25.03 1.03
C ILE A 322 -1.06 24.47 2.01
N TYR A 323 -1.57 25.30 2.93
CA TYR A 323 -2.54 24.87 3.91
C TYR A 323 -3.86 24.44 3.25
N MET A 324 -4.35 25.20 2.27
CA MET A 324 -5.55 24.81 1.52
C MET A 324 -5.37 23.50 0.75
N ARG A 325 -4.23 23.32 0.08
CA ARG A 325 -3.95 22.06 -0.64
C ARG A 325 -3.77 20.87 0.31
N ALA A 326 -3.11 21.07 1.45
CA ALA A 326 -2.95 20.04 2.48
C ALA A 326 -4.30 19.67 3.11
N LEU A 327 -5.17 20.65 3.36
CA LEU A 327 -6.52 20.43 3.85
C LEU A 327 -7.34 19.61 2.86
N ILE A 328 -7.38 20.03 1.58
CA ILE A 328 -8.11 19.28 0.54
C ILE A 328 -7.54 17.86 0.40
N ALA A 329 -6.21 17.71 0.39
CA ALA A 329 -5.57 16.40 0.35
C ALA A 329 -5.98 15.53 1.54
N GLY A 330 -6.00 16.06 2.77
CA GLY A 330 -6.41 15.35 3.97
C GLY A 330 -7.90 14.96 3.99
N LEU A 331 -8.78 15.88 3.57
CA LEU A 331 -10.21 15.61 3.42
C LEU A 331 -10.45 14.49 2.39
N CYS A 332 -9.85 14.61 1.20
CA CYS A 332 -9.95 13.60 0.16
C CYS A 332 -9.31 12.27 0.59
N PHE A 333 -8.20 12.31 1.34
CA PHE A 333 -7.55 11.11 1.89
C PHE A 333 -8.50 10.31 2.76
N HIS A 334 -9.11 10.96 3.75
CA HIS A 334 -10.07 10.30 4.63
C HIS A 334 -11.31 9.84 3.85
N ALA A 335 -11.85 10.68 2.97
CA ALA A 335 -13.05 10.36 2.19
C ALA A 335 -12.87 9.15 1.27
N TYR A 336 -11.78 9.06 0.49
CA TYR A 336 -11.58 7.92 -0.40
C TYR A 336 -11.39 6.60 0.38
N GLN A 337 -10.74 6.66 1.54
CA GLN A 337 -10.55 5.48 2.39
C GLN A 337 -11.89 5.04 2.99
N GLN A 338 -12.67 5.98 3.53
CA GLN A 338 -14.01 5.72 4.07
C GLN A 338 -14.92 5.09 3.02
N VAL A 339 -15.01 5.68 1.82
CA VAL A 339 -15.83 5.16 0.71
C VAL A 339 -15.36 3.76 0.29
N SER A 340 -14.05 3.50 0.29
CA SER A 340 -13.51 2.15 0.03
C SER A 340 -14.06 1.10 1.02
N TYR A 341 -14.12 1.41 2.32
CA TYR A 341 -14.68 0.50 3.32
C TYR A 341 -16.20 0.36 3.19
N MET A 342 -16.92 1.42 2.80
CA MET A 342 -18.35 1.36 2.49
C MET A 342 -18.65 0.45 1.29
N ILE A 343 -17.84 0.52 0.22
CA ILE A 343 -17.95 -0.37 -0.94
C ILE A 343 -17.66 -1.81 -0.51
N LEU A 344 -16.61 -2.05 0.28
CA LEU A 344 -16.24 -3.39 0.76
C LEU A 344 -17.37 -4.05 1.57
N ALA A 345 -18.20 -3.27 2.26
CA ALA A 345 -19.39 -3.78 2.96
C ALA A 345 -20.55 -4.17 2.02
N LYS A 346 -20.54 -3.71 0.76
CA LYS A 346 -21.61 -3.90 -0.25
C LYS A 346 -21.22 -4.84 -1.39
N VAL A 347 -19.93 -5.14 -1.57
CA VAL A 347 -19.44 -5.98 -2.67
C VAL A 347 -18.50 -7.07 -2.17
N SER A 348 -18.34 -8.14 -2.96
CA SER A 348 -17.36 -9.18 -2.63
C SER A 348 -15.94 -8.60 -2.52
N PRO A 349 -15.06 -9.16 -1.66
CA PRO A 349 -13.66 -8.76 -1.58
C PRO A 349 -12.95 -8.79 -2.94
N VAL A 350 -13.35 -9.70 -3.84
CA VAL A 350 -12.75 -9.79 -5.17
C VAL A 350 -13.24 -8.68 -6.10
N THR A 351 -14.49 -8.24 -5.99
CA THR A 351 -15.00 -7.06 -6.71
C THR A 351 -14.28 -5.80 -6.23
N HIS A 352 -14.11 -5.66 -4.91
CA HIS A 352 -13.34 -4.55 -4.32
C HIS A 352 -11.88 -4.54 -4.80
N SER A 353 -11.24 -5.71 -4.91
CA SER A 353 -9.89 -5.86 -5.47
C SER A 353 -9.80 -5.42 -6.94
N VAL A 354 -10.78 -5.79 -7.78
CA VAL A 354 -10.84 -5.32 -9.17
C VAL A 354 -11.03 -3.80 -9.22
N GLY A 355 -11.89 -3.24 -8.37
CA GLY A 355 -12.07 -1.80 -8.22
C GLY A 355 -10.78 -1.07 -7.84
N ASN A 356 -10.00 -1.63 -6.92
CA ASN A 356 -8.68 -1.11 -6.58
C ASN A 356 -7.71 -1.08 -7.77
N CYS A 357 -7.76 -2.10 -8.63
CA CYS A 357 -6.96 -2.13 -9.85
C CYS A 357 -7.37 -1.00 -10.80
N VAL A 358 -8.67 -0.80 -11.04
CA VAL A 358 -9.18 0.29 -11.88
C VAL A 358 -8.85 1.65 -11.28
N LYS A 359 -9.05 1.84 -9.98
CA LYS A 359 -8.65 3.06 -9.25
C LYS A 359 -7.18 3.42 -9.51
N ARG A 360 -6.29 2.42 -9.46
CA ARG A 360 -4.85 2.61 -9.71
C ARG A 360 -4.60 3.06 -11.15
N VAL A 361 -5.24 2.43 -12.14
CA VAL A 361 -5.17 2.86 -13.56
C VAL A 361 -5.59 4.32 -13.70
N VAL A 362 -6.75 4.67 -13.14
CA VAL A 362 -7.31 6.03 -13.23
C VAL A 362 -6.36 7.05 -12.59
N VAL A 363 -5.81 6.78 -11.41
CA VAL A 363 -4.84 7.67 -10.75
C VAL A 363 -3.55 7.80 -11.55
N ILE A 364 -3.02 6.71 -12.12
CA ILE A 364 -1.82 6.77 -12.97
C ILE A 364 -2.08 7.69 -14.15
N VAL A 365 -3.12 7.42 -14.94
CA VAL A 365 -3.43 8.19 -16.16
C VAL A 365 -3.69 9.66 -15.83
N THR A 366 -4.57 9.94 -14.86
CA THR A 366 -4.91 11.33 -14.49
C THR A 366 -3.69 12.08 -13.94
N SER A 367 -2.82 11.43 -13.18
CA SER A 367 -1.60 12.07 -12.68
C SER A 367 -0.60 12.37 -13.79
N VAL A 368 -0.43 11.50 -14.78
CA VAL A 368 0.44 11.74 -15.94
C VAL A 368 -0.06 12.95 -16.73
N LEU A 369 -1.37 13.00 -17.02
CA LEU A 369 -1.99 14.10 -17.75
C LEU A 369 -1.90 15.42 -16.97
N PHE A 370 -2.22 15.40 -15.68
CA PHE A 370 -2.23 16.60 -14.85
C PHE A 370 -0.84 17.18 -14.61
N PHE A 371 0.14 16.33 -14.25
CA PHE A 371 1.52 16.78 -14.00
C PHE A 371 2.35 16.90 -15.28
N ARG A 372 1.80 16.48 -16.43
CA ARG A 372 2.51 16.38 -17.72
C ARG A 372 3.85 15.65 -17.55
N THR A 373 3.80 14.53 -16.82
CA THR A 373 5.01 13.75 -16.53
C THR A 373 5.46 13.06 -17.82
N PRO A 374 6.73 13.17 -18.23
CA PRO A 374 7.22 12.46 -19.39
C PRO A 374 7.22 10.96 -19.11
N VAL A 375 6.47 10.19 -19.92
CA VAL A 375 6.40 8.73 -19.81
C VAL A 375 6.89 8.14 -21.13
N SER A 376 7.94 7.30 -21.05
CA SER A 376 8.44 6.59 -22.22
C SER A 376 7.46 5.50 -22.67
N LEU A 377 7.56 5.07 -23.91
CA LEU A 377 6.73 3.96 -24.41
C LEU A 377 6.99 2.67 -23.61
N ILE A 378 8.25 2.39 -23.27
CA ILE A 378 8.64 1.23 -22.46
C ILE A 378 8.03 1.31 -21.06
N ASN A 379 8.01 2.49 -20.43
CA ASN A 379 7.39 2.68 -19.13
C ASN A 379 5.87 2.45 -19.18
N SER A 380 5.23 2.97 -20.23
CA SER A 380 3.79 2.78 -20.46
C SER A 380 3.45 1.29 -20.66
N LEU A 381 4.24 0.58 -21.47
CA LEU A 381 4.10 -0.86 -21.70
C LEU A 381 4.32 -1.66 -20.41
N GLY A 382 5.40 -1.39 -19.66
CA GLY A 382 5.66 -2.03 -18.38
C GLY A 382 4.53 -1.82 -17.36
N THR A 383 4.04 -0.58 -17.25
CA THR A 383 2.89 -0.25 -16.41
C THR A 383 1.62 -1.00 -16.85
N GLY A 384 1.35 -1.05 -18.16
CA GLY A 384 0.22 -1.79 -18.72
C GLY A 384 0.29 -3.29 -18.42
N VAL A 385 1.46 -3.91 -18.64
CA VAL A 385 1.71 -5.34 -18.36
C VAL A 385 1.54 -5.63 -16.86
N ALA A 386 2.04 -4.75 -15.98
CA ALA A 386 1.87 -4.92 -14.54
C ALA A 386 0.39 -4.91 -14.12
N LEU A 387 -0.38 -3.94 -14.61
CA LEU A 387 -1.80 -3.80 -14.28
C LEU A 387 -2.65 -4.94 -14.87
N ALA A 388 -2.33 -5.37 -16.09
CA ALA A 388 -2.93 -6.56 -16.70
C ALA A 388 -2.62 -7.83 -15.87
N GLY A 389 -1.40 -7.96 -15.36
CA GLY A 389 -1.02 -9.02 -14.43
C GLY A 389 -1.84 -9.01 -13.14
N VAL A 390 -2.08 -7.84 -12.55
CA VAL A 390 -2.93 -7.70 -11.35
C VAL A 390 -4.37 -8.13 -11.62
N PHE A 391 -4.90 -7.77 -12.80
CA PHE A 391 -6.22 -8.21 -13.24
C PHE A 391 -6.26 -9.73 -13.42
N LEU A 392 -5.26 -10.32 -14.09
CA LEU A 392 -5.13 -11.76 -14.28
C LEU A 392 -5.05 -12.50 -12.94
N TYR A 393 -4.21 -12.05 -12.01
CA TYR A 393 -4.12 -12.58 -10.64
C TYR A 393 -5.49 -12.57 -9.96
N SER A 394 -6.23 -11.46 -10.06
CA SER A 394 -7.55 -11.31 -9.47
C SER A 394 -8.58 -12.29 -10.06
N ARG A 395 -8.42 -12.70 -11.32
CA ARG A 395 -9.25 -13.73 -11.98
C ARG A 395 -8.83 -15.13 -11.57
N VAL A 396 -7.52 -15.43 -11.58
CA VAL A 396 -6.98 -16.74 -11.19
C VAL A 396 -7.39 -17.09 -9.75
N LYS A 397 -7.32 -16.12 -8.82
CA LYS A 397 -7.74 -16.31 -7.43
C LYS A 397 -9.23 -16.63 -7.25
N ARG A 398 -10.07 -16.39 -8.26
CA ARG A 398 -11.50 -16.79 -8.26
C ARG A 398 -11.71 -18.24 -8.66
N ILE A 399 -10.77 -18.82 -9.40
CA ILE A 399 -10.87 -20.20 -9.86
C ILE A 399 -10.62 -21.09 -8.64
N LYS A 400 -11.68 -21.63 -8.04
CA LYS A 400 -11.57 -22.61 -6.97
C LYS A 400 -10.76 -23.81 -7.52
N PRO A 401 -9.77 -24.34 -6.78
CA PRO A 401 -9.21 -25.64 -7.13
C PRO A 401 -10.37 -26.64 -7.14
N LYS A 402 -10.53 -27.38 -8.25
CA LYS A 402 -11.40 -28.55 -8.26
C LYS A 402 -10.85 -29.49 -7.20
N THR A 403 -11.63 -29.76 -6.16
CA THR A 403 -11.36 -30.88 -5.24
C THR A 403 -11.30 -32.12 -6.12
N ALA A 404 -10.11 -32.70 -6.22
CA ALA A 404 -9.86 -33.98 -6.89
C ALA A 404 -10.25 -35.12 -5.94
#